data_AF-A0A9E5VSG7-F1
#
_entry.id   AF-A0A9E5VSG7-F1
#
_cell.length_a   1.000
_cell.length_b   1.000
_cell.length_c   1.000
_cell.angle_alpha   90.00
_cell.angle_beta   90.00
_cell.angle_gamma   90.00
#
_symmetry.space_group_name_H-M   'P 1'
#
loop_
_entity.id
_entity.type
_entity.pdbx_description
1 polymer ?
#
loop_
_entity_poly.entity_id
_entity_poly.type
_entity_poly.pdbx_seq_one_letter_code
_entity_poly.pdbx_strand_id
1 'polypeptide(L)'
;MVNTIAVILCAAALIYGGVVDYTRREIPDFVHIIMVFSRILIGFSVLYGIMCLVIPAVLLLAAAKISKSGLSGGDFKLLCGLGFACGLPELAAILFLALAGAIICGAIQRKSISRGIPLCTYIAPAYIAVKALALLAA
;
A
#
# COMPACT_ATOMS: atom_id res chain seq x y z
N MET A 1 -3.83 -21.06 2.72
CA MET A 1 -4.58 -20.81 1.48
C MET A 1 -4.71 -19.32 1.26
N VAL A 2 -4.31 -18.83 0.10
CA VAL A 2 -4.54 -17.44 -0.30
C VAL A 2 -6.04 -17.25 -0.56
N ASN A 3 -6.69 -16.31 0.10
CA ASN A 3 -8.10 -16.01 -0.15
C ASN A 3 -8.21 -15.10 -1.40
N THR A 4 -8.48 -15.71 -2.55
CA THR A 4 -8.56 -15.03 -3.84
C THR A 4 -9.61 -13.91 -3.86
N ILE A 5 -10.73 -14.06 -3.15
CA ILE A 5 -11.78 -13.04 -3.09
C ILE A 5 -11.24 -11.77 -2.43
N ALA A 6 -10.56 -11.91 -1.30
CA ALA A 6 -9.96 -10.78 -0.58
C ALA A 6 -8.86 -10.10 -1.41
N VAL A 7 -8.04 -10.88 -2.14
CA VAL A 7 -7.01 -10.34 -3.05
C VAL A 7 -7.63 -9.52 -4.18
N ILE A 8 -8.69 -10.03 -4.81
CA ILE A 8 -9.40 -9.31 -5.90
C ILE A 8 -10.02 -8.02 -5.37
N LEU A 9 -10.66 -8.04 -4.20
CA LEU A 9 -11.25 -6.84 -3.59
C LEU A 9 -10.20 -5.77 -3.29
N CYS A 10 -9.07 -6.16 -2.69
CA CYS A 10 -7.96 -5.24 -2.43
C CYS A 10 -7.34 -4.71 -3.72
N ALA A 11 -7.16 -5.56 -4.73
CA ALA A 11 -6.64 -5.13 -6.03
C ALA A 11 -7.57 -4.12 -6.70
N ALA A 12 -8.89 -4.36 -6.71
CA ALA A 12 -9.88 -3.44 -7.26
C ALA A 12 -9.88 -2.09 -6.53
N ALA A 13 -9.85 -2.11 -5.20
CA ALA A 13 -9.79 -0.90 -4.37
C ALA A 13 -8.50 -0.11 -4.63
N LEU A 14 -7.35 -0.80 -4.75
CA LEU A 14 -6.06 -0.19 -5.05
C LEU A 14 -5.98 0.37 -6.47
N ILE A 15 -6.53 -0.31 -7.47
CA ILE A 15 -6.57 0.20 -8.85
C ILE A 15 -7.37 1.50 -8.89
N TYR A 16 -8.56 1.51 -8.28
CA TYR A 16 -9.36 2.72 -8.19
C TYR A 16 -8.61 3.83 -7.42
N GLY A 17 -8.08 3.50 -6.25
CA GLY A 17 -7.29 4.43 -5.43
C GLY A 17 -6.11 5.00 -6.19
N GLY A 18 -5.41 4.19 -7.00
CA GLY A 18 -4.29 4.61 -7.83
C GLY A 18 -4.70 5.55 -8.95
N VAL A 19 -5.82 5.30 -9.63
CA VAL A 19 -6.34 6.20 -10.68
C VAL A 19 -6.77 7.55 -10.08
N VAL A 20 -7.45 7.54 -8.94
CA VAL A 20 -7.85 8.77 -8.25
C VAL A 20 -6.65 9.52 -7.69
N ASP A 21 -5.68 8.83 -7.10
CA ASP A 21 -4.44 9.42 -6.59
C ASP A 21 -3.63 10.07 -7.73
N TYR A 22 -3.52 9.41 -8.88
CA TYR A 22 -2.87 9.99 -10.06
C TYR A 22 -3.52 11.30 -10.52
N THR A 23 -4.85 11.35 -10.49
CA THR A 23 -5.65 12.45 -11.05
C THR A 23 -5.83 13.60 -10.06
N ARG A 24 -6.16 13.28 -8.80
CA ARG A 24 -6.60 14.23 -7.76
C ARG A 24 -5.63 14.38 -6.59
N ARG A 25 -4.63 13.50 -6.45
CA ARG A 25 -3.68 13.49 -5.32
C ARG A 25 -4.33 13.30 -3.96
N GLU A 26 -5.46 12.60 -3.99
CA GLU A 26 -6.24 12.24 -2.82
C GLU A 26 -6.44 10.73 -2.83
N ILE A 27 -6.24 10.10 -1.68
CA ILE A 27 -6.53 8.67 -1.50
C ILE A 27 -7.93 8.56 -0.90
N PRO A 28 -8.90 7.95 -1.61
CA PRO A 28 -10.26 7.81 -1.10
C PRO A 28 -10.28 7.00 0.20
N ASP A 29 -11.06 7.47 1.18
CA ASP A 29 -11.15 6.81 2.49
C ASP A 29 -11.68 5.37 2.39
N PHE A 30 -12.53 5.03 1.41
CA PHE A 30 -13.01 3.66 1.31
C PHE A 30 -11.90 2.63 0.97
N VAL A 31 -10.77 3.04 0.39
CA VAL A 31 -9.66 2.13 0.03
C VAL A 31 -9.08 1.46 1.27
N HIS A 32 -8.81 2.24 2.33
CA HIS A 32 -8.28 1.68 3.58
C HIS A 32 -9.34 0.84 4.31
N ILE A 33 -10.62 1.22 4.22
CA ILE A 33 -11.73 0.47 4.81
C ILE A 33 -11.79 -0.93 4.20
N ILE A 34 -11.76 -1.04 2.86
CA ILE A 34 -11.79 -2.33 2.15
C ILE A 34 -10.61 -3.22 2.57
N MET A 35 -9.40 -2.65 2.72
CA MET A 35 -8.22 -3.40 3.17
C MET A 35 -8.38 -3.97 4.59
N VAL A 36 -8.99 -3.22 5.50
CA VAL A 36 -9.25 -3.70 6.86
C VAL A 36 -10.28 -4.84 6.82
N PHE A 37 -11.37 -4.66 6.08
CA PHE A 37 -12.40 -5.70 5.93
C PHE A 37 -11.87 -6.98 5.27
N SER A 38 -10.99 -6.86 4.28
CA SER A 38 -10.45 -8.02 3.56
C SER A 38 -9.72 -9.01 4.48
N ARG A 39 -9.09 -8.52 5.56
CA ARG A 39 -8.37 -9.38 6.52
C ARG A 39 -9.30 -10.04 7.53
N ILE A 40 -10.38 -9.37 7.91
CA ILE A 40 -11.41 -9.93 8.80
C ILE A 40 -12.04 -11.17 8.17
N LEU A 41 -12.26 -11.15 6.85
CA LEU A 41 -12.79 -12.26 6.05
C LEU A 41 -11.91 -13.53 6.02
N ILE A 42 -10.62 -13.43 6.35
CA ILE A 42 -9.65 -14.54 6.22
C ILE A 42 -9.43 -15.26 7.57
N GLY A 43 -9.97 -14.70 8.66
CA GLY A 43 -9.57 -15.07 10.01
C GLY A 43 -8.23 -14.42 10.35
N PHE A 44 -8.18 -13.74 11.50
CA PHE A 44 -6.97 -13.01 11.89
C PHE A 44 -6.63 -13.23 13.36
N SER A 45 -5.34 -13.35 13.64
CA SER A 45 -4.83 -13.20 14.99
C SER A 45 -4.88 -11.73 15.37
N VAL A 46 -5.66 -11.40 16.40
CA VAL A 46 -5.85 -10.02 16.88
C VAL A 46 -4.53 -9.32 17.11
N LEU A 47 -3.62 -9.99 17.81
CA LEU A 47 -2.29 -9.48 18.11
C LEU A 47 -1.48 -9.23 16.83
N TYR A 48 -1.48 -10.18 15.89
CA TYR A 48 -0.74 -10.03 14.63
C TYR A 48 -1.27 -8.86 13.80
N GLY A 49 -2.59 -8.69 13.71
CA GLY A 49 -3.19 -7.56 13.00
C GLY A 49 -2.85 -6.22 13.64
N ILE A 50 -2.91 -6.12 14.98
CA ILE A 50 -2.51 -4.90 15.70
C ILE A 50 -1.03 -4.59 15.41
N MET A 51 -0.13 -5.57 15.46
CA MET A 51 1.28 -5.37 15.12
C MET A 51 1.46 -4.86 13.68
N CYS A 52 0.73 -5.46 12.73
CA CYS A 52 0.78 -5.06 11.32
C CYS A 52 0.19 -3.67 11.06
N LEU A 53 -0.61 -3.11 11.97
CA LEU A 53 -1.10 -1.74 11.92
C LEU A 53 -0.14 -0.76 12.61
N VAL A 54 0.33 -1.11 13.81
CA VAL A 54 1.14 -0.24 14.68
C VAL A 54 2.57 -0.08 14.17
N ILE A 55 3.20 -1.16 13.69
CA ILE A 55 4.60 -1.10 13.25
C ILE A 55 4.76 -0.14 12.05
N PRO A 56 3.97 -0.23 10.96
CA PRO A 56 4.05 0.74 9.88
C PRO A 56 3.72 2.15 10.33
N ALA A 57 2.72 2.32 11.22
CA ALA A 57 2.36 3.63 11.76
C ALA A 57 3.54 4.29 12.49
N VAL A 58 4.19 3.56 13.40
CA VAL A 58 5.35 4.06 14.15
C VAL A 58 6.52 4.37 13.23
N LEU A 59 6.81 3.50 12.26
CA LEU A 59 7.89 3.71 11.29
C LEU A 59 7.65 4.95 10.43
N LEU A 60 6.43 5.16 9.93
CA LEU A 60 6.07 6.33 9.14
C LEU A 60 6.13 7.62 9.96
N LEU A 61 5.65 7.60 11.21
CA LEU A 61 5.75 8.75 12.11
C LEU A 61 7.21 9.08 12.46
N ALA A 62 8.04 8.06 12.70
CA ALA A 62 9.47 8.25 12.92
C ALA A 62 10.16 8.84 11.68
N ALA A 63 9.88 8.29 10.50
CA ALA A 63 10.41 8.78 9.23
C ALA A 63 10.00 10.23 8.96
N ALA A 64 8.74 10.58 9.23
CA ALA A 64 8.23 11.96 9.09
C ALA A 64 8.96 12.94 10.01
N LYS A 65 9.15 12.56 11.29
CA LYS A 65 9.90 13.38 12.27
C LYS A 65 11.36 13.59 11.86
N ILE A 66 12.03 12.54 11.39
CA ILE A 66 13.45 12.59 10.99
C ILE A 66 13.62 13.43 9.72
N SER A 67 12.75 13.23 8.73
CA SER A 67 12.82 13.93 7.45
C SER A 67 12.29 15.37 7.48
N LYS A 68 11.69 15.80 8.61
CA LYS A 68 10.93 17.06 8.74
C LYS A 68 9.89 17.25 7.62
N SER A 69 9.46 16.16 7.01
CA SER A 69 8.49 16.19 5.92
C SER A 69 7.07 16.13 6.50
N GLY A 70 6.15 16.82 5.85
CA GLY A 70 4.73 16.70 6.15
C GLY A 70 4.25 15.33 5.67
N LEU A 71 3.90 14.44 6.60
CA LEU A 71 3.30 13.15 6.27
C LEU A 71 1.84 13.36 5.84
N SER A 72 1.51 12.97 4.61
CA SER A 72 0.12 13.00 4.14
C SER A 72 -0.72 11.97 4.89
N GLY A 73 -1.86 12.40 5.44
CA GLY A 73 -2.76 11.51 6.19
C GLY A 73 -3.34 10.39 5.33
N GLY A 74 -3.50 10.61 4.02
CA GLY A 74 -3.95 9.58 3.08
C GLY A 74 -2.95 8.44 2.93
N ASP A 75 -1.67 8.77 2.72
CA ASP A 75 -0.59 7.79 2.57
C ASP A 75 -0.40 6.97 3.85
N PHE A 76 -0.51 7.63 5.01
CA PHE A 76 -0.47 6.97 6.30
C PHE A 76 -1.57 5.92 6.47
N LYS A 77 -2.84 6.32 6.20
CA LYS A 77 -3.99 5.41 6.28
C LYS A 77 -3.85 4.23 5.31
N LEU A 78 -3.41 4.50 4.08
CA LEU A 78 -3.20 3.48 3.05
C LEU A 78 -2.17 2.45 3.50
N LEU A 79 -0.99 2.89 3.93
CA LEU A 79 0.10 1.97 4.29
C LEU A 79 -0.20 1.15 5.55
N CYS A 80 -0.89 1.75 6.53
CA CYS A 80 -1.34 1.02 7.71
C CYS A 80 -2.42 -0.02 7.36
N GLY A 81 -3.41 0.37 6.54
CA GLY A 81 -4.45 -0.54 6.06
C GLY A 81 -3.88 -1.68 5.22
N LEU A 82 -2.91 -1.37 4.36
CA LEU A 82 -2.23 -2.36 3.54
C LEU A 82 -1.43 -3.33 4.40
N GLY A 83 -0.64 -2.82 5.35
CA GLY A 83 0.08 -3.62 6.35
C GLY A 83 -0.85 -4.57 7.10
N PHE A 84 -2.02 -4.09 7.52
CA PHE A 84 -3.04 -4.92 8.15
C PHE A 84 -3.58 -6.01 7.20
N ALA A 85 -3.83 -5.67 5.93
CA ALA A 85 -4.38 -6.59 4.94
C ALA A 85 -3.41 -7.71 4.52
N CYS A 86 -2.13 -7.39 4.30
CA CYS A 86 -1.14 -8.30 3.72
C CYS A 86 -0.09 -8.80 4.73
N GLY A 87 0.10 -8.07 5.83
CA GLY A 87 1.17 -8.33 6.80
C GLY A 87 2.48 -7.63 6.43
N LEU A 88 3.42 -7.63 7.38
CA LEU A 88 4.67 -6.85 7.28
C LEU A 88 5.62 -7.30 6.15
N PRO A 89 5.87 -8.61 5.93
CA PRO A 89 6.81 -9.02 4.88
C PRO A 89 6.28 -8.66 3.48
N GLU A 90 4.99 -8.89 3.25
CA GLU A 90 4.35 -8.55 1.98
C GLU A 90 4.30 -7.03 1.79
N LEU A 91 4.00 -6.25 2.83
CA LEU A 91 4.05 -4.78 2.78
C LEU A 91 5.44 -4.29 2.37
N ALA A 92 6.51 -4.85 2.95
CA ALA A 92 7.87 -4.49 2.61
C ALA A 92 8.20 -4.81 1.14
N ALA A 93 7.79 -5.98 0.64
CA ALA A 93 7.97 -6.34 -0.76
C ALA A 93 7.21 -5.40 -1.71
N ILE A 94 5.96 -5.05 -1.36
CA ILE A 94 5.13 -4.12 -2.13
C ILE A 94 5.77 -2.74 -2.17
N LEU A 95 6.22 -2.22 -1.02
CA LEU A 95 6.89 -0.92 -0.92
C LEU A 95 8.19 -0.89 -1.73
N PHE A 96 8.98 -1.96 -1.65
CA PHE A 96 10.21 -2.08 -2.42
C PHE A 96 9.94 -2.05 -3.93
N LEU A 97 8.94 -2.81 -4.40
CA LEU A 97 8.58 -2.85 -5.82
C LEU A 97 7.95 -1.52 -6.29
N ALA A 98 7.13 -0.89 -5.44
CA ALA A 98 6.54 0.42 -5.72
C ALA A 98 7.63 1.50 -5.82
N LEU A 99 8.64 1.48 -4.93
CA LEU A 99 9.78 2.39 -4.99
C LEU A 99 10.61 2.17 -6.25
N ALA A 100 10.91 0.92 -6.60
CA ALA A 100 11.61 0.59 -7.84
C ALA A 100 10.85 1.11 -9.07
N GLY A 101 9.52 0.88 -9.11
CA GLY A 101 8.65 1.40 -10.17
C GLY A 101 8.66 2.91 -10.26
N ALA A 102 8.61 3.61 -9.12
CA ALA A 102 8.66 5.07 -9.08
C ALA A 102 10.00 5.62 -9.61
N ILE A 103 11.12 5.01 -9.24
CA ILE A 103 12.46 5.40 -9.72
C ILE A 103 12.58 5.18 -11.23
N ILE A 104 12.16 4.00 -11.74
CA ILE A 104 12.22 3.67 -13.17
C ILE A 104 11.34 4.62 -13.97
N CYS A 105 10.08 4.82 -13.57
CA CYS A 105 9.18 5.75 -14.25
C CYS A 105 9.69 7.20 -14.20
N GLY A 106 10.28 7.62 -13.07
CA GLY A 106 10.93 8.93 -12.94
C GLY A 106 12.09 9.11 -13.90
N ALA A 107 12.95 8.09 -14.05
CA ALA A 107 14.07 8.09 -14.97
C ALA A 107 13.62 8.16 -16.44
N ILE A 108 12.59 7.39 -16.81
CA ILE A 108 12.05 7.38 -18.18
C ILE A 108 11.38 8.71 -18.53
N GLN A 109 10.55 9.26 -17.63
CA GLN A 109 9.79 10.47 -17.92
C GLN A 109 10.61 11.76 -17.81
N ARG A 110 11.87 11.70 -17.34
CA ARG A 110 12.74 12.85 -17.04
C ARG A 110 12.04 13.97 -16.26
N LYS A 111 10.99 13.63 -15.51
CA LYS A 111 10.24 14.59 -14.69
C LYS A 111 11.00 14.82 -13.40
N SER A 112 11.22 16.09 -13.05
CA SER A 112 11.68 16.44 -11.72
C SER A 112 10.68 15.91 -10.69
N ILE A 113 11.19 15.18 -9.69
CA ILE A 113 10.47 14.64 -8.53
C ILE A 113 9.78 15.75 -7.68
N SER A 114 9.92 17.02 -8.08
CA SER A 114 9.35 18.20 -7.44
C SER A 114 7.83 18.18 -7.22
N ARG A 115 7.05 17.42 -7.99
CA ARG A 115 5.64 17.15 -7.67
C ARG A 115 5.58 15.80 -6.96
N GLY A 116 5.14 15.79 -5.70
CA GLY A 116 5.09 14.61 -4.84
C GLY A 116 4.62 13.35 -5.58
N ILE A 117 5.16 12.19 -5.22
CA ILE A 117 4.91 10.93 -5.95
C ILE A 117 3.52 10.41 -5.58
N PRO A 118 2.64 10.09 -6.56
CA PRO A 118 1.33 9.51 -6.25
C PRO A 118 1.54 8.06 -5.80
N LEU A 119 1.56 7.87 -4.47
CA LEU A 119 1.99 6.62 -3.84
C LEU A 119 1.09 5.44 -4.24
N CYS A 120 -0.23 5.65 -4.26
CA CYS A 120 -1.20 4.59 -4.53
C CYS A 120 -1.08 4.08 -5.97
N THR A 121 -0.69 4.96 -6.91
CA THR A 121 -0.46 4.60 -8.32
C THR A 121 0.62 3.53 -8.49
N TYR A 122 1.66 3.55 -7.67
CA TYR A 122 2.74 2.56 -7.72
C TYR A 122 2.48 1.35 -6.82
N ILE A 123 1.74 1.53 -5.72
CA ILE A 123 1.36 0.43 -4.82
C ILE A 123 0.41 -0.54 -5.51
N ALA A 124 -0.54 -0.07 -6.33
CA ALA A 124 -1.50 -0.93 -7.00
C ALA A 124 -0.85 -2.04 -7.88
N PRO A 125 0.01 -1.72 -8.86
CA PRO A 125 0.69 -2.74 -9.65
C PRO A 125 1.65 -3.59 -8.81
N ALA A 126 2.30 -3.00 -7.79
CA ALA A 126 3.18 -3.75 -6.89
C ALA A 126 2.44 -4.80 -6.06
N TYR A 127 1.28 -4.44 -5.51
CA TYR A 127 0.41 -5.37 -4.79
C TYR A 127 -0.03 -6.54 -5.67
N ILE A 128 -0.47 -6.24 -6.89
CA ILE A 128 -0.92 -7.26 -7.85
C ILE A 128 0.22 -8.21 -8.19
N ALA A 129 1.43 -7.70 -8.46
CA ALA A 129 2.58 -8.53 -8.77
C ALA A 129 2.97 -9.47 -7.61
N VAL A 130 3.04 -8.94 -6.38
CA VAL A 130 3.37 -9.72 -5.18
C VAL A 130 2.32 -10.81 -4.93
N LYS A 131 1.02 -10.49 -5.08
CA LYS A 131 -0.06 -11.47 -4.89
C LYS A 131 -0.17 -12.48 -6.01
N ALA A 132 0.09 -12.09 -7.26
CA ALA A 132 0.16 -13.02 -8.38
C ALA A 132 1.29 -14.04 -8.18
N LEU A 133 2.47 -13.59 -7.75
CA LEU A 133 3.59 -14.49 -7.44
C LEU A 133 3.25 -15.45 -6.29
N ALA A 134 2.61 -14.95 -5.24
CA ALA A 134 2.17 -15.79 -4.12
C ALA A 134 1.11 -16.83 -4.52
N LEU A 135 0.25 -16.53 -5.50
CA LEU A 135 -0.72 -17.47 -6.05
C LEU A 135 -0.07 -18.52 -6.95
N LEU A 136 0.96 -18.13 -7.73
CA LEU A 136 1.71 -19.06 -8.58
C LEU A 136 2.59 -20.03 -7.79
N ALA A 137 3.02 -19.62 -6.58
CA ALA A 137 3.87 -20.42 -5.70
C ALA A 137 3.10 -21.30 -4.70
N ALA A 138 1.77 -21.23 -4.68
CA ALA A 138 0.88 -21.96 -3.76
C ALA A 138 0.26 -23.20 -4.42
#